data_AF-A0A972CXJ3-F1
#
_entry.id   AF-A0A972CXJ3-F1
#
_cell.length_a   1.000
_cell.length_b   1.000
_cell.length_c   1.000
_cell.angle_alpha   90.00
_cell.angle_beta   90.00
_cell.angle_gamma   90.00
#
_symmetry.space_group_name_H-M   'P 1'
#
loop_
_entity.id
_entity.type
_entity.pdbx_description
1 polymer ?
#
loop_
_entity_poly.entity_id
_entity_poly.type
_entity_poly.pdbx_seq_one_letter_code
_entity_poly.pdbx_strand_id
1 'polypeptide(L)' 'MNCEKSFSMVFFKIYDKYITHGDDSFSELKIPKIAFTNICINSDYVFDDDIIIRICEKLSLQGQELEDMMGFLKND' A
#
# COMPACT_ATOMS: atom_id res chain seq x y z
N MET A 1 15.63 -9.60 14.70
CA MET A 1 15.18 -8.20 14.83
C MET A 1 13.87 -8.10 14.07
N ASN A 2 12.74 -8.28 14.74
CA ASN A 2 11.42 -8.12 14.11
C ASN A 2 11.14 -6.63 14.02
N CYS A 3 11.54 -6.01 12.91
CA CYS A 3 11.07 -4.66 12.59
C CYS A 3 9.58 -4.77 12.26
N GLU A 4 8.70 -4.34 13.17
CA GLU A 4 7.34 -3.94 12.80
C GLU A 4 7.47 -2.86 11.72
N LYS A 5 7.05 -3.18 10.50
CA LYS A 5 6.98 -2.21 9.42
C LYS A 5 5.66 -1.46 9.56
N SER A 6 5.66 -0.13 9.44
CA SER A 6 4.41 0.63 9.32
C SER A 6 3.79 0.44 7.93
N PHE A 7 2.47 0.57 7.82
CA PHE A 7 1.76 0.51 6.54
C PHE A 7 2.33 1.52 5.53
N SER A 8 2.57 2.75 5.98
CA SER A 8 3.20 3.81 5.19
C SER A 8 4.53 3.37 4.58
N MET A 9 5.40 2.72 5.36
CA MET A 9 6.69 2.25 4.87
C MET A 9 6.55 1.15 3.80
N VAL A 10 5.65 0.18 4.02
CA VAL A 10 5.38 -0.89 3.06
C VAL A 10 4.79 -0.31 1.77
N PHE A 11 3.79 0.55 1.89
CA PHE A 11 3.14 1.21 0.76
C PHE A 11 4.13 2.02 -0.07
N PHE A 12 4.94 2.89 0.54
CA PHE A 12 5.87 3.72 -0.22
C PHE A 12 6.99 2.93 -0.87
N LYS A 13 7.40 1.80 -0.29
CA LYS A 13 8.35 0.89 -0.94
C LYS A 13 7.78 0.27 -2.22
N ILE A 14 6.51 -0.13 -2.19
CA ILE A 14 5.81 -0.65 -3.38
C ILE A 14 5.59 0.48 -4.39
N TYR A 15 5.14 1.64 -3.92
CA TYR A 15 4.94 2.82 -4.76
C TYR A 15 6.23 3.21 -5.50
N ASP A 16 7.34 3.34 -4.80
CA ASP A 16 8.64 3.70 -5.38
C ASP A 16 9.10 2.66 -6.42
N LYS A 17 8.94 1.37 -6.10
CA LYS A 17 9.24 0.27 -7.03
C LYS A 17 8.44 0.44 -8.33
N TYR A 18 7.13 0.58 -8.28
CA TYR A 18 6.31 0.59 -9.51
C TYR A 18 6.41 1.91 -10.29
N ILE A 19 6.49 3.06 -9.60
CA ILE A 19 6.70 4.36 -10.26
C ILE A 19 8.06 4.40 -10.98
N THR A 20 9.12 3.83 -10.37
CA THR A 20 10.45 3.77 -11.00
C THR A 20 10.45 2.93 -12.30
N HIS A 21 9.55 1.95 -12.43
CA HIS A 21 9.41 1.18 -13.67
C HIS A 21 8.58 1.90 -14.75
N GLY A 22 8.11 3.13 -14.49
CA GLY A 22 7.25 3.89 -15.40
C GLY A 22 5.84 3.29 -15.51
N ASP A 23 5.39 2.61 -14.45
CA ASP A 23 4.07 1.98 -14.43
C ASP A 23 2.99 2.96 -13.94
N ASP A 24 2.11 3.36 -14.86
CA ASP A 24 0.99 4.25 -14.60
C ASP A 24 -0.16 3.58 -13.83
N SER A 25 -0.06 2.28 -13.52
CA SER A 25 -1.10 1.48 -12.84
C SER A 25 -1.59 2.12 -11.53
N PHE A 26 -0.74 2.92 -10.86
CA PHE A 26 -1.15 3.67 -9.67
C PHE A 26 -2.26 4.69 -9.93
N SER A 27 -2.31 5.28 -11.13
CA SER A 27 -3.40 6.17 -11.52
C SER A 27 -4.74 5.42 -11.65
N GLU A 28 -4.70 4.12 -11.98
CA GLU A 28 -5.88 3.26 -12.08
C GLU A 28 -6.40 2.77 -10.73
N LEU A 29 -5.57 2.81 -9.68
CA LEU A 29 -5.97 2.39 -8.32
C LEU A 29 -7.08 3.28 -7.75
N LYS A 30 -7.25 4.49 -8.28
CA LYS A 30 -8.23 5.49 -7.82
C LYS A 30 -8.12 5.73 -6.31
N ILE A 31 -6.90 5.78 -5.77
CA ILE A 31 -6.65 6.12 -4.38
C ILE A 31 -7.14 7.57 -4.16
N PRO A 32 -8.06 7.82 -3.22
CA PRO A 32 -8.51 9.17 -2.94
C PRO A 32 -7.34 10.06 -2.54
N LYS A 33 -7.27 11.29 -3.09
CA LYS A 33 -6.21 12.26 -2.75
C LYS A 33 -6.10 12.48 -1.24
N ILE A 34 -7.22 12.44 -0.52
CA ILE A 34 -7.24 12.57 0.94
C ILE A 34 -6.57 11.39 1.64
N ALA A 35 -6.80 10.15 1.18
CA ALA A 35 -6.14 8.96 1.72
C ALA A 35 -4.63 9.01 1.47
N PHE A 36 -4.23 9.39 0.25
CA PHE A 36 -2.82 9.58 -0.09
C PHE A 36 -2.17 10.70 0.73
N THR A 37 -2.89 11.77 1.03
CA THR A 37 -2.39 12.84 1.90
C THR A 37 -2.24 12.35 3.34
N ASN A 38 -3.23 11.59 3.83
CA ASN A 38 -3.23 11.05 5.19
C ASN A 38 -2.04 10.11 5.44
N ILE A 39 -1.74 9.21 4.49
CA ILE A 39 -0.58 8.30 4.65
C ILE A 39 0.77 9.05 4.66
N CYS A 40 0.85 10.23 4.04
CA CYS A 40 2.06 11.07 4.07
C CYS A 40 2.25 11.81 5.42
N ILE A 41 1.16 12.14 6.13
CA ILE A 41 1.21 13.01 7.32
C ILE A 41 0.90 12.28 8.63
N ASN A 42 0.32 11.08 8.55
CA ASN A 42 -0.03 10.25 9.70
C ASN A 42 0.62 8.87 9.54
N SER A 43 1.63 8.60 10.36
CA SER A 43 2.41 7.35 10.32
C SER A 43 1.58 6.10 10.56
N ASP A 44 0.48 6.24 11.28
CA ASP A 44 -0.39 5.15 11.75
C ASP A 44 -1.63 4.99 10.85
N TYR A 45 -1.76 5.83 9.82
CA TYR A 45 -2.85 5.73 8.88
C TYR A 45 -2.68 4.49 8.00
N VAL A 46 -3.70 3.64 8.02
CA VAL A 46 -3.84 2.45 7.16
C VAL A 46 -4.99 2.72 6.20
N PHE A 47 -4.82 2.33 4.94
CA PHE A 47 -5.90 2.43 3.97
C PHE A 47 -7.05 1.49 4.33
N ASP A 48 -8.24 1.81 3.82
CA ASP A 48 -9.38 0.90 3.91
C ASP A 48 -9.07 -0.42 3.20
N ASP A 49 -9.62 -1.52 3.71
CA ASP A 49 -9.38 -2.88 3.21
C ASP A 49 -9.60 -2.99 1.69
N ASP A 50 -10.65 -2.35 1.16
CA ASP A 50 -10.95 -2.30 -0.28
C ASP A 50 -9.82 -1.69 -1.11
N ILE A 51 -9.13 -0.68 -0.58
CA ILE A 51 -8.01 -0.02 -1.24
C ILE A 51 -6.79 -0.95 -1.18
N ILE A 52 -6.54 -1.58 -0.03
CA ILE A 52 -5.43 -2.54 0.14
C ILE A 52 -5.58 -3.71 -0.82
N ILE A 53 -6.76 -4.33 -0.88
CA ILE A 53 -7.07 -5.44 -1.79
C ILE A 53 -6.85 -5.00 -3.24
N ARG A 54 -7.39 -3.83 -3.63
CA ARG A 54 -7.23 -3.30 -4.99
C ARG A 54 -5.77 -3.08 -5.36
N ILE A 55 -4.95 -2.56 -4.45
CA ILE A 55 -3.50 -2.39 -4.67
C ILE A 55 -2.87 -3.76 -4.93
N CYS A 56 -3.18 -4.76 -4.11
CA CYS A 56 -2.63 -6.10 -4.25
C CYS A 56 -2.98 -6.74 -5.60
N GLU A 57 -4.25 -6.65 -6.01
CA GLU A 57 -4.73 -7.21 -7.27
C GLU A 57 -4.16 -6.49 -8.50
N LYS A 58 -4.24 -5.16 -8.52
CA LYS A 58 -3.87 -4.36 -9.69
C LYS A 58 -2.36 -4.34 -9.93
N LEU A 59 -1.56 -4.31 -8.87
CA LEU A 59 -0.11 -4.39 -8.99
C LEU A 59 0.39 -5.83 -9.09
N SER A 60 -0.50 -6.83 -9.00
CA SER A 60 -0.16 -8.25 -8.99
C SER A 60 0.92 -8.56 -7.95
N LEU A 61 0.75 -8.06 -6.72
CA LEU A 61 1.71 -8.26 -5.64
C LEU A 61 1.84 -9.75 -5.30
N GLN A 62 3.06 -10.21 -5.01
CA GLN A 62 3.35 -11.61 -4.70
C GLN A 62 4.38 -11.72 -3.56
N GLY A 63 4.42 -12.90 -2.93
CA GLY A 63 5.37 -13.20 -1.86
C GLY A 63 5.27 -12.20 -0.71
N GLN A 64 6.43 -11.72 -0.24
CA GLN A 64 6.52 -10.84 0.94
C GLN A 64 5.76 -9.52 0.79
N GLU A 65 5.66 -8.96 -0.41
CA GLU A 65 4.95 -7.67 -0.62
C GLU A 65 3.44 -7.84 -0.41
N LEU A 66 2.89 -8.98 -0.87
CA LEU A 66 1.49 -9.33 -0.65
C LEU A 66 1.22 -9.64 0.82
N GLU A 67 2.09 -10.44 1.45
CA GLU A 67 1.96 -10.77 2.88
C GLU A 67 2.05 -9.52 3.77
N ASP A 68 3.01 -8.63 3.48
CA ASP A 68 3.18 -7.37 4.21
C ASP A 68 1.91 -6.51 4.08
N MET A 69 1.32 -6.38 2.89
CA MET A 69 0.11 -5.56 2.66
C MET A 69 -1.15 -6.18 3.29
N MET A 70 -1.35 -7.49 3.12
CA MET A 70 -2.52 -8.20 3.65
C MET A 70 -2.50 -8.28 5.18
N GLY A 71 -1.32 -8.21 5.81
CA GLY A 71 -1.19 -8.17 7.26
C GLY A 71 -1.80 -6.92 7.92
N PHE A 72 -2.12 -5.88 7.15
CA PHE A 72 -2.78 -4.67 7.65
C PHE A 72 -4.30 -4.67 7.52
N LEU A 73 -4.90 -5.72 6.92
CA LEU A 73 -6.34 -5.87 6.89
C LEU A 73 -6.86 -6.04 8.32
N LYS A 74 -7.90 -5.28 8.68
CA LYS A 74 -8.48 -5.37 10.02
C LYS A 74 -9.30 -6.66 10.10
N ASN A 75 -8.81 -7.63 10.87
CA ASN A 75 -9.64 -8.76 11.27
C ASN A 75 -10.64 -8.24 12.32
N ASP A 76 -11.91 -8.16 11.94
CA ASP A 76 -13.04 -7.96 12.85
C ASP A 76 -13.14 -9.11 13.88
#